data_AF-A0A935WBL8-F1
#
_entry.id   AF-A0A935WBL8-F1
#
_cell.length_a   1.000
_cell.length_b   1.000
_cell.length_c   1.000
_cell.angle_alpha   90.00
_cell.angle_beta   90.00
_cell.angle_gamma   90.00
#
_symmetry.space_group_name_H-M   'P 1'
#
loop_
_entity.id
_entity.type
_entity.pdbx_description
1 polymer ?
#
loop_
_entity_poly.entity_id
_entity_poly.type
_entity_poly.pdbx_seq_one_letter_code
_entity_poly.pdbx_strand_id
1 'polypeptide(L)'
;MGGKHREISTIGNPYNEYLGRYTDTTIYWLSWDGTDGIRVLISNQNINPEDTLSYYTHIDHYETNNWFDFSNSDLVQKEMPYWTENKTWHEGNFGVGIKNKNFSVSDVYANKPFKMFVKFQDYAADIKENAHLVSLSLNSSGIWSDSTFIDKYEQVVLNTELNSNLLNSGGNILKINSLPTESTINSCIFDWYEIEYPRYLIPIDNLLIFSFPFLNASALRNIEIQNVTSSNFSIWKYGEEFKKYKLNKTSNQIIFGDTVLSNNKFIFADLSKIQTPKIYYKKQFSDLTSRENKADYIAITHKKFLEKSKEYLTFIKENYNLNTIHIDVDDIYDQFSYGFFNPEVIKIFCNQHK
;
A
#
# COMPACT_ATOMS: atom_id res chain seq x y z
N MET A 1 2.86 0.26 -3.65
CA MET A 1 1.65 -0.23 -2.95
C MET A 1 1.53 -1.72 -3.23
N GLY A 2 1.26 -2.49 -2.19
CA GLY A 2 1.64 -3.91 -2.07
C GLY A 2 2.50 -4.10 -0.82
N GLY A 3 2.06 -3.51 0.30
CA GLY A 3 2.62 -3.81 1.61
C GLY A 3 2.14 -5.17 2.09
N LYS A 4 2.65 -5.62 3.24
CA LYS A 4 2.29 -6.88 3.90
C LYS A 4 0.90 -6.86 4.54
N HIS A 5 0.00 -5.98 4.10
CA HIS A 5 -1.32 -5.78 4.71
C HIS A 5 -2.17 -7.05 4.78
N ARG A 6 -2.05 -7.94 3.79
CA ARG A 6 -2.64 -9.30 3.76
C ARG A 6 -2.01 -10.28 4.77
N GLU A 7 -0.92 -9.90 5.45
CA GLU A 7 -0.29 -10.65 6.53
C GLU A 7 -0.73 -10.05 7.88
N ILE A 8 -0.94 -10.90 8.88
CA ILE A 8 -1.12 -10.45 10.27
C ILE A 8 0.21 -9.92 10.83
N SER A 9 0.15 -8.93 11.72
CA SER A 9 1.36 -8.46 12.42
C SER A 9 1.82 -9.49 13.44
N THR A 10 3.14 -9.65 13.60
CA THR A 10 3.71 -10.44 14.69
C THR A 10 3.74 -9.65 16.00
N ILE A 11 3.74 -10.35 17.12
CA ILE A 11 3.81 -9.73 18.47
C ILE A 11 4.99 -8.74 18.53
N GLY A 12 4.73 -7.56 19.09
CA GLY A 12 5.69 -6.46 19.23
C GLY A 12 6.00 -5.69 17.95
N ASN A 13 5.44 -6.05 16.79
CA ASN A 13 5.63 -5.34 15.53
C ASN A 13 4.41 -4.49 15.18
N PRO A 14 4.57 -3.38 14.44
CA PRO A 14 3.45 -2.56 14.02
C PRO A 14 2.43 -3.33 13.17
N TYR A 15 1.18 -2.86 13.18
CA TYR A 15 0.16 -3.31 12.24
C TYR A 15 0.66 -3.19 10.79
N ASN A 16 0.35 -4.19 9.97
CA ASN A 16 0.65 -4.14 8.54
C ASN A 16 -0.42 -3.32 7.82
N GLU A 17 -0.14 -2.02 7.63
CA GLU A 17 -1.02 -1.08 6.92
C GLU A 17 -0.98 -1.28 5.39
N TYR A 18 -2.10 -0.98 4.71
CA TYR A 18 -2.09 -0.80 3.25
C TYR A 18 -1.60 0.60 2.87
N LEU A 19 -2.13 1.62 3.56
CA LEU A 19 -1.80 3.02 3.35
C LEU A 19 -0.60 3.47 4.18
N GLY A 20 0.06 4.54 3.74
CA GLY A 20 1.10 5.18 4.53
C GLY A 20 0.48 5.82 5.78
N ARG A 21 0.94 5.41 6.97
CA ARG A 21 0.39 5.87 8.27
C ARG A 21 0.36 7.38 8.44
N TYR A 22 1.35 8.09 7.91
CA TYR A 22 1.53 9.53 8.12
C TYR A 22 1.36 10.35 6.84
N THR A 23 1.41 9.73 5.67
CA THR A 23 1.41 10.45 4.39
C THR A 23 0.83 9.59 3.27
N ASP A 24 0.01 10.24 2.44
CA ASP A 24 -0.48 9.74 1.15
C ASP A 24 0.40 10.23 -0.03
N THR A 25 1.37 11.08 0.25
CA THR A 25 2.20 11.77 -0.73
C THR A 25 3.53 11.05 -0.90
N THR A 26 3.91 10.79 -2.16
CA THR A 26 5.22 10.25 -2.53
C THR A 26 6.17 11.38 -2.90
N ILE A 27 7.36 11.38 -2.30
CA ILE A 27 8.40 12.40 -2.52
C ILE A 27 9.58 11.78 -3.27
N TYR A 28 10.13 12.54 -4.22
CA TYR A 28 11.32 12.17 -4.99
C TYR A 28 12.28 13.35 -5.02
N TRP A 29 13.57 13.05 -4.90
CA TRP A 29 14.65 14.03 -5.09
C TRP A 29 15.28 13.82 -6.46
N LEU A 30 15.39 14.92 -7.22
CA LEU A 30 16.16 14.96 -8.46
C LEU A 30 17.49 15.66 -8.18
N SER A 31 18.59 14.93 -8.33
CA SER A 31 19.95 15.49 -8.26
C SER A 31 20.51 15.71 -9.67
N TRP A 32 21.45 16.64 -9.77
CA TRP A 32 22.20 16.94 -11.01
C TRP A 32 23.64 17.30 -10.63
N ASP A 33 24.50 17.55 -11.63
CA ASP A 33 25.95 17.81 -11.47
C ASP A 33 26.75 16.66 -10.82
N GLY A 34 26.18 15.45 -10.81
CA GLY A 34 26.83 14.22 -10.36
C GLY A 34 27.14 13.25 -11.51
N THR A 35 27.34 11.97 -11.18
CA THR A 35 27.44 10.91 -12.19
C THR A 35 26.12 10.70 -12.92
N ASP A 36 26.18 10.26 -14.17
CA ASP A 36 24.98 9.90 -14.92
C ASP A 36 24.12 8.87 -14.18
N GLY A 37 22.83 9.20 -14.04
CA GLY A 37 21.84 8.28 -13.49
C GLY A 37 21.55 7.11 -14.44
N ILE A 38 21.05 6.01 -13.88
CA ILE A 38 20.63 4.83 -14.63
C ILE A 38 19.60 5.24 -15.69
N ARG A 39 19.82 4.82 -16.94
CA ARG A 39 18.92 5.10 -18.06
C ARG A 39 18.01 3.88 -18.29
N VAL A 40 16.74 4.14 -18.58
CA VAL A 40 15.78 3.09 -18.93
C VAL A 40 16.08 2.58 -20.34
N LEU A 41 16.12 1.26 -20.50
CA LEU A 41 16.28 0.62 -21.80
C LEU A 41 15.06 0.89 -22.69
N ILE A 42 15.29 1.32 -23.93
CA ILE A 42 14.23 1.43 -24.95
C ILE A 42 14.29 0.20 -25.83
N SER A 43 13.24 -0.62 -25.79
CA SER A 43 13.13 -1.83 -26.60
C SER A 43 12.37 -1.57 -27.89
N ASN A 44 12.96 -2.03 -28.99
CA ASN A 44 12.37 -2.05 -30.34
C ASN A 44 12.07 -3.49 -30.80
N GLN A 45 12.18 -4.49 -29.91
CA GLN A 45 12.16 -5.90 -30.32
C GLN A 45 10.72 -6.40 -30.50
N ASN A 46 10.48 -7.01 -31.66
CA ASN A 46 9.31 -7.83 -31.95
C ASN A 46 9.72 -9.31 -31.85
N ILE A 47 9.76 -9.84 -30.63
CA ILE A 47 9.75 -11.29 -30.43
C ILE A 47 8.28 -11.72 -30.46
N ASN A 48 7.96 -12.82 -31.13
CA ASN A 48 6.58 -13.30 -31.28
C ASN A 48 6.47 -14.76 -30.78
N PRO A 49 6.44 -15.00 -29.46
CA PRO A 49 6.18 -16.32 -28.90
C PRO A 49 4.77 -16.84 -29.23
N GLU A 50 4.53 -18.13 -29.04
CA GLU A 50 3.21 -18.75 -29.30
C GLU A 50 2.18 -18.43 -28.22
N ASP A 51 2.60 -18.40 -26.95
CA ASP A 51 1.69 -18.19 -25.81
C ASP A 51 1.41 -16.69 -25.57
N THR A 52 0.13 -16.35 -25.46
CA THR A 52 -0.38 -14.98 -25.40
C THR A 52 -1.15 -14.75 -24.11
N LEU A 53 -0.74 -13.73 -23.37
CA LEU A 53 -1.45 -13.18 -22.22
C LEU A 53 -2.43 -12.12 -22.71
N SER A 54 -3.73 -12.39 -22.52
CA SER A 54 -4.85 -11.51 -22.86
C SER A 54 -5.62 -11.01 -21.63
N TYR A 55 -5.20 -11.42 -20.43
CA TYR A 55 -5.78 -11.01 -19.15
C TYR A 55 -4.71 -10.79 -18.10
N TYR A 56 -5.06 -10.00 -17.09
CA TYR A 56 -4.20 -9.70 -15.95
C TYR A 56 -4.99 -9.85 -14.65
N THR A 57 -4.27 -9.84 -13.52
CA THR A 57 -4.91 -9.79 -12.20
C THR A 57 -5.21 -8.33 -11.85
N HIS A 58 -6.49 -7.99 -11.75
CA HIS A 58 -6.95 -6.72 -11.22
C HIS A 58 -7.25 -6.83 -9.73
N ILE A 59 -6.97 -5.78 -8.96
CA ILE A 59 -7.19 -5.73 -7.52
C ILE A 59 -7.97 -4.45 -7.22
N ASP A 60 -9.16 -4.60 -6.65
CA ASP A 60 -9.89 -3.52 -6.00
C ASP A 60 -9.68 -3.64 -4.50
N HIS A 61 -9.18 -2.57 -3.88
CA HIS A 61 -8.96 -2.46 -2.44
C HIS A 61 -9.92 -1.45 -1.83
N TYR A 62 -10.59 -1.84 -0.75
CA TYR A 62 -11.59 -1.03 -0.07
C TYR A 62 -11.27 -0.95 1.42
N GLU A 63 -10.88 0.24 1.87
CA GLU A 63 -10.51 0.55 3.26
C GLU A 63 -11.03 1.95 3.62
N THR A 64 -11.52 2.10 4.84
CA THR A 64 -11.79 3.43 5.42
C THR A 64 -11.29 3.45 6.86
N ASN A 65 -10.65 4.53 7.27
CA ASN A 65 -9.95 4.64 8.56
C ASN A 65 -10.72 5.55 9.51
N ASN A 66 -11.88 5.08 9.97
CA ASN A 66 -12.84 5.90 10.72
C ASN A 66 -12.66 5.80 12.25
N TRP A 67 -12.13 4.67 12.73
CA TRP A 67 -12.01 4.37 14.14
C TRP A 67 -10.58 3.97 14.46
N PHE A 68 -10.04 4.46 15.57
CA PHE A 68 -8.73 4.08 16.09
C PHE A 68 -8.89 3.12 17.27
N ASP A 69 -8.33 1.92 17.17
CA ASP A 69 -8.30 0.93 18.25
C ASP A 69 -6.86 0.54 18.58
N PHE A 70 -6.69 0.01 19.79
CA PHE A 70 -5.41 -0.35 20.38
C PHE A 70 -5.62 -1.46 21.41
N SER A 71 -6.56 -2.37 21.14
CA SER A 71 -6.88 -3.49 22.02
C SER A 71 -5.78 -4.55 21.95
N ASN A 72 -5.07 -4.73 23.06
CA ASN A 72 -3.96 -5.66 23.19
C ASN A 72 -4.03 -6.37 24.55
N SER A 73 -3.44 -7.56 24.61
CA SER A 73 -3.20 -8.34 25.82
C SER A 73 -2.28 -7.65 26.85
N ASP A 74 -1.34 -6.81 26.41
CA ASP A 74 -0.38 -6.10 27.29
C ASP A 74 -0.82 -4.66 27.57
N LEU A 75 -1.24 -4.40 28.82
CA LEU A 75 -1.68 -3.09 29.28
C LEU A 75 -0.57 -2.02 29.29
N VAL A 76 0.69 -2.40 29.53
CA VAL A 76 1.80 -1.43 29.55
C VAL A 76 2.13 -1.03 28.13
N GLN A 77 2.25 -1.99 27.22
CA GLN A 77 2.54 -1.71 25.81
C GLN A 77 1.47 -0.82 25.18
N LYS A 78 0.20 -1.04 25.55
CA LYS A 78 -0.96 -0.25 25.12
C LYS A 78 -0.77 1.26 25.36
N GLU A 79 -0.22 1.63 26.52
CA GLU A 79 0.02 3.02 26.93
C GLU A 79 1.30 3.62 26.31
N MET A 80 2.15 2.80 25.69
CA MET A 80 3.36 3.30 25.05
C MET A 80 3.02 4.01 23.72
N PRO A 81 3.78 5.05 23.34
CA PRO A 81 3.53 5.82 22.12
C PRO A 81 3.94 5.08 20.83
N TYR A 82 4.24 3.78 20.91
CA TYR A 82 4.69 2.97 19.80
C TYR A 82 3.53 2.31 19.08
N TRP A 83 3.67 2.12 17.77
CA TRP A 83 2.75 1.34 16.96
C TRP A 83 3.06 -0.15 17.12
N THR A 84 2.12 -0.88 17.71
CA THR A 84 2.28 -2.32 17.99
C THR A 84 0.96 -3.04 17.73
N GLU A 85 1.03 -4.15 17.02
CA GLU A 85 -0.05 -5.12 16.83
C GLU A 85 -1.35 -4.45 16.39
N ASN A 86 -2.41 -4.53 17.21
CA ASN A 86 -3.76 -4.05 16.92
C ASN A 86 -3.92 -2.53 17.05
N LYS A 87 -2.86 -1.79 17.37
CA LYS A 87 -2.87 -0.33 17.45
C LYS A 87 -2.89 0.24 16.03
N THR A 88 -4.08 0.47 15.49
CA THR A 88 -4.26 0.94 14.12
C THR A 88 -5.61 1.65 13.91
N TRP A 89 -5.75 2.29 12.76
CA TRP A 89 -7.03 2.76 12.25
C TRP A 89 -7.73 1.66 11.45
N HIS A 90 -9.06 1.67 11.50
CA HIS A 90 -9.89 0.67 10.84
C HIS A 90 -11.27 1.26 10.53
N GLU A 91 -12.10 0.53 9.79
CA GLU A 91 -13.43 1.02 9.40
C GLU A 91 -14.38 1.06 10.61
N GLY A 92 -14.37 0.04 11.46
CA GLY A 92 -15.14 0.05 12.71
C GLY A 92 -15.60 -1.32 13.19
N ASN A 93 -16.48 -1.30 14.19
CA ASN A 93 -16.92 -2.51 14.88
C ASN A 93 -17.82 -3.39 14.02
N PHE A 94 -17.67 -4.70 14.21
CA PHE A 94 -18.43 -5.76 13.56
C PHE A 94 -18.95 -6.72 14.62
N GLY A 95 -20.22 -6.56 14.99
CA GLY A 95 -20.92 -7.51 15.87
C GLY A 95 -21.48 -8.70 15.09
N VAL A 96 -22.05 -9.65 15.84
CA VAL A 96 -22.75 -10.83 15.33
C VAL A 96 -23.83 -10.43 14.29
N GLY A 97 -23.83 -11.15 13.17
CA GLY A 97 -24.74 -10.94 12.05
C GLY A 97 -24.04 -10.82 10.70
N ILE A 98 -24.83 -10.57 9.66
CA ILE A 98 -24.37 -10.47 8.27
C ILE A 98 -24.26 -9.00 7.87
N LYS A 99 -23.10 -8.60 7.34
CA LYS A 99 -22.94 -7.32 6.62
C LYS A 99 -22.65 -7.57 5.14
N ASN A 100 -23.23 -6.70 4.31
CA ASN A 100 -23.05 -6.72 2.86
C ASN A 100 -22.09 -5.60 2.44
N LYS A 101 -21.10 -5.95 1.63
CA LYS A 101 -20.14 -5.04 1.00
C LYS A 101 -20.33 -5.09 -0.51
N ASN A 102 -20.75 -3.97 -1.10
CA ASN A 102 -21.00 -3.88 -2.54
C ASN A 102 -19.70 -3.57 -3.28
N PHE A 103 -19.45 -4.27 -4.37
CA PHE A 103 -18.35 -3.99 -5.29
C PHE A 103 -18.82 -4.16 -6.74
N SER A 104 -18.11 -3.57 -7.69
CA SER A 104 -18.44 -3.69 -9.12
C SER A 104 -17.25 -4.20 -9.91
N VAL A 105 -17.49 -5.10 -10.85
CA VAL A 105 -16.45 -5.66 -11.74
C VAL A 105 -16.83 -5.43 -13.20
N SER A 106 -15.82 -5.32 -14.07
CA SER A 106 -15.99 -5.15 -15.51
C SER A 106 -14.93 -5.94 -16.27
N ASP A 107 -15.24 -6.29 -17.53
CA ASP A 107 -14.31 -7.00 -18.44
C ASP A 107 -13.68 -8.25 -17.80
N VAL A 108 -14.47 -9.02 -17.04
CA VAL A 108 -14.01 -10.22 -16.36
C VAL A 108 -13.63 -11.30 -17.38
N TYR A 109 -12.43 -11.85 -17.25
CA TYR A 109 -11.98 -12.99 -18.03
C TYR A 109 -12.56 -14.29 -17.45
N ALA A 110 -13.29 -15.04 -18.26
CA ALA A 110 -14.03 -16.22 -17.82
C ALA A 110 -13.13 -17.41 -17.43
N ASN A 111 -13.66 -18.29 -16.59
CA ASN A 111 -13.04 -19.55 -16.16
C ASN A 111 -11.61 -19.41 -15.61
N LYS A 112 -11.41 -18.44 -14.72
CA LYS A 112 -10.13 -18.19 -14.04
C LYS A 112 -10.37 -18.01 -12.54
N PRO A 113 -9.34 -18.19 -11.69
CA PRO A 113 -9.47 -17.92 -10.27
C PRO A 113 -9.80 -16.46 -9.99
N PHE A 114 -10.72 -16.25 -9.05
CA PHE A 114 -11.11 -14.98 -8.45
C PHE A 114 -10.98 -15.12 -6.93
N LYS A 115 -10.41 -14.12 -6.24
CA LYS A 115 -10.18 -14.16 -4.79
C LYS A 115 -10.84 -12.99 -4.07
N MET A 116 -11.34 -13.26 -2.88
CA MET A 116 -11.79 -12.23 -1.93
C MET A 116 -10.95 -12.33 -0.67
N PHE A 117 -10.55 -11.19 -0.12
CA PHE A 117 -9.82 -11.08 1.13
C PHE A 117 -10.55 -10.15 2.08
N VAL A 118 -10.56 -10.47 3.38
CA VAL A 118 -11.11 -9.61 4.43
C VAL A 118 -10.23 -9.66 5.65
N LYS A 119 -9.87 -8.50 6.21
CA LYS A 119 -9.08 -8.41 7.44
C LYS A 119 -9.94 -8.04 8.64
N PHE A 120 -9.74 -8.78 9.73
CA PHE A 120 -10.36 -8.57 11.02
C PHE A 120 -9.32 -8.59 12.14
N GLN A 121 -9.69 -7.97 13.26
CA GLN A 121 -9.06 -8.21 14.56
C GLN A 121 -10.13 -8.32 15.64
N ASP A 122 -9.80 -8.93 16.79
CA ASP A 122 -10.64 -8.85 17.98
C ASP A 122 -10.82 -7.39 18.42
N TYR A 123 -11.99 -7.10 18.96
CA TYR A 123 -12.27 -5.87 19.69
C TYR A 123 -12.66 -6.16 21.14
N ALA A 124 -13.66 -7.02 21.32
CA ALA A 124 -14.15 -7.37 22.64
C ALA A 124 -14.69 -8.80 22.67
N ALA A 125 -14.12 -9.59 23.58
CA ALA A 125 -14.57 -10.92 23.95
C ALA A 125 -14.49 -11.16 25.47
N ASP A 126 -15.47 -11.90 26.00
CA ASP A 126 -15.51 -12.39 27.38
C ASP A 126 -14.85 -13.78 27.54
N ILE A 127 -14.59 -14.50 26.45
CA ILE A 127 -13.76 -15.70 26.41
C ILE A 127 -12.46 -15.44 25.63
N LYS A 128 -11.48 -16.34 25.77
CA LYS A 128 -10.17 -16.20 25.11
C LYS A 128 -10.11 -16.96 23.78
N GLU A 129 -10.44 -18.24 23.82
CA GLU A 129 -10.35 -19.16 22.67
C GLU A 129 -11.70 -19.26 21.97
N ASN A 130 -11.67 -19.40 20.63
CA ASN A 130 -12.84 -19.48 19.78
C ASN A 130 -13.82 -18.31 20.00
N ALA A 131 -13.28 -17.12 20.31
CA ALA A 131 -14.06 -15.96 20.73
C ALA A 131 -15.01 -15.47 19.62
N HIS A 132 -14.53 -15.42 18.38
CA HIS A 132 -15.33 -15.02 17.22
C HIS A 132 -15.26 -16.09 16.15
N LEU A 133 -16.37 -16.32 15.43
CA LEU A 133 -16.41 -17.18 14.26
C LEU A 133 -16.91 -16.35 13.07
N VAL A 134 -16.07 -16.22 12.04
CA VAL A 134 -16.39 -15.41 10.86
C VAL A 134 -16.36 -16.24 9.59
N SER A 135 -17.16 -15.87 8.59
CA SER A 135 -17.21 -16.53 7.28
C SER A 135 -17.58 -15.57 6.14
N LEU A 136 -17.19 -15.93 4.91
CA LEU A 136 -17.43 -15.13 3.70
C LEU A 136 -18.42 -15.81 2.76
N SER A 137 -19.16 -15.04 1.96
CA SER A 137 -19.96 -15.56 0.85
C SER A 137 -20.06 -14.54 -0.28
N LEU A 138 -20.21 -15.03 -1.52
CA LEU A 138 -20.42 -14.19 -2.69
C LEU A 138 -21.90 -14.22 -3.10
N ASN A 139 -22.45 -13.03 -3.36
CA ASN A 139 -23.80 -12.82 -3.90
C ASN A 139 -24.85 -13.64 -3.13
N SER A 140 -25.79 -14.27 -3.82
CA SER A 140 -26.80 -15.16 -3.24
C SER A 140 -26.46 -16.63 -3.43
N SER A 141 -25.17 -16.98 -3.49
CA SER A 141 -24.73 -18.36 -3.70
C SER A 141 -25.21 -19.31 -2.59
N GLY A 142 -25.42 -18.80 -1.37
CA GLY A 142 -25.71 -19.62 -0.19
C GLY A 142 -24.53 -20.44 0.29
N ILE A 143 -23.38 -20.33 -0.37
CA ILE A 143 -22.14 -21.01 -0.03
C ILE A 143 -21.35 -20.07 0.88
N TRP A 144 -21.12 -20.50 2.11
CA TRP A 144 -20.21 -19.85 3.03
C TRP A 144 -18.84 -20.50 2.89
N SER A 145 -17.81 -19.69 2.66
CA SER A 145 -16.43 -20.09 2.46
C SER A 145 -15.56 -19.46 3.53
N ASP A 146 -14.44 -20.12 3.82
CA ASP A 146 -13.45 -19.72 4.82
C ASP A 146 -14.05 -19.34 6.17
N SER A 147 -14.51 -20.36 6.91
CA SER A 147 -14.98 -20.16 8.29
C SER A 147 -13.79 -20.34 9.23
N THR A 148 -13.44 -19.29 9.99
CA THR A 148 -12.32 -19.35 10.92
C THR A 148 -12.67 -18.69 12.25
N PHE A 149 -12.05 -19.20 13.31
CA PHE A 149 -12.09 -18.55 14.61
C PHE A 149 -11.06 -17.42 14.70
N ILE A 150 -11.38 -16.42 15.51
CA ILE A 150 -10.47 -15.37 15.95
C ILE A 150 -10.49 -15.40 17.47
N ASP A 151 -9.31 -15.58 18.08
CA ASP A 151 -9.15 -15.52 19.52
C ASP A 151 -9.00 -14.07 20.00
N LYS A 152 -9.18 -13.89 21.31
CA LYS A 152 -9.08 -12.57 21.93
C LYS A 152 -7.69 -11.95 21.70
N TYR A 153 -7.69 -10.69 21.27
CA TYR A 153 -6.55 -9.88 20.81
C TYR A 153 -5.85 -10.34 19.52
N GLU A 154 -6.38 -11.32 18.79
CA GLU A 154 -5.77 -11.76 17.53
C GLU A 154 -6.31 -11.04 16.30
N GLN A 155 -5.58 -11.21 15.19
CA GLN A 155 -5.94 -10.75 13.86
C GLN A 155 -6.16 -11.96 12.95
N VAL A 156 -6.96 -11.77 11.90
CA VAL A 156 -7.10 -12.75 10.84
C VAL A 156 -7.28 -12.07 9.49
N VAL A 157 -6.81 -12.74 8.43
CA VAL A 157 -7.13 -12.40 7.05
C VAL A 157 -7.85 -13.59 6.44
N LEU A 158 -9.17 -13.46 6.30
CA LEU A 158 -9.98 -14.45 5.60
C LEU A 158 -9.69 -14.33 4.11
N ASN A 159 -9.64 -15.46 3.43
CA ASN A 159 -9.46 -15.55 2.00
C ASN A 159 -10.26 -16.71 1.40
N THR A 160 -10.86 -16.47 0.24
CA THR A 160 -11.51 -17.51 -0.55
C THR A 160 -11.12 -17.38 -2.01
N GLU A 161 -10.97 -18.51 -2.69
CA GLU A 161 -10.77 -18.60 -4.14
C GLU A 161 -11.98 -19.27 -4.78
N LEU A 162 -12.55 -18.60 -5.78
CA LEU A 162 -13.74 -19.00 -6.51
C LEU A 162 -13.48 -18.90 -8.02
N ASN A 163 -14.36 -19.46 -8.84
CA ASN A 163 -14.29 -19.30 -10.29
C ASN A 163 -14.89 -17.96 -10.72
N SER A 164 -14.22 -17.23 -11.62
CA SER A 164 -14.65 -15.92 -12.14
C SER A 164 -16.02 -15.95 -12.82
N ASN A 165 -16.51 -17.12 -13.25
CA ASN A 165 -17.86 -17.28 -13.80
C ASN A 165 -18.98 -17.03 -12.78
N LEU A 166 -18.67 -16.96 -11.48
CA LEU A 166 -19.63 -16.63 -10.42
C LEU A 166 -19.84 -15.12 -10.24
N LEU A 167 -19.01 -14.29 -10.88
CA LEU A 167 -19.14 -12.83 -10.84
C LEU A 167 -20.20 -12.37 -11.84
N ASN A 168 -21.07 -11.46 -11.39
CA ASN A 168 -21.93 -10.71 -12.29
C ASN A 168 -21.14 -9.57 -12.91
N SER A 169 -21.33 -9.30 -14.21
CA SER A 169 -20.84 -8.05 -14.79
C SER A 169 -21.56 -6.88 -14.11
N GLY A 170 -20.81 -5.88 -13.65
CA GLY A 170 -21.31 -4.81 -12.78
C GLY A 170 -21.36 -5.23 -11.31
N GLY A 171 -22.50 -4.99 -10.66
CA GLY A 171 -22.63 -5.09 -9.20
C GLY A 171 -22.60 -6.51 -8.64
N ASN A 172 -21.83 -6.69 -7.57
CA ASN A 172 -21.71 -7.89 -6.75
C ASN A 172 -21.75 -7.52 -5.27
N ILE A 173 -22.00 -8.52 -4.43
CA ILE A 173 -22.08 -8.37 -2.97
C ILE A 173 -21.16 -9.40 -2.31
N LEU A 174 -20.16 -8.92 -1.58
CA LEU A 174 -19.43 -9.69 -0.60
C LEU A 174 -20.26 -9.70 0.69
N LYS A 175 -20.62 -10.88 1.17
CA LYS A 175 -21.29 -11.08 2.46
C LYS A 175 -20.28 -11.55 3.48
N ILE A 176 -20.27 -10.90 4.62
CA ILE A 176 -19.42 -11.27 5.75
C ILE A 176 -20.34 -11.56 6.92
N ASN A 177 -20.14 -12.71 7.57
CA ASN A 177 -20.99 -13.17 8.66
C ASN A 177 -20.16 -13.44 9.89
N SER A 178 -20.46 -12.74 11.00
CA SER A 178 -19.99 -13.12 12.33
C SER A 178 -21.09 -13.97 12.98
N LEU A 179 -20.76 -15.23 13.26
CA LEU A 179 -21.66 -16.18 13.88
C LEU A 179 -21.61 -16.05 15.41
N PRO A 180 -22.73 -16.30 16.11
CA PRO A 180 -22.70 -16.46 17.56
C PRO A 180 -21.71 -17.56 17.97
N THR A 181 -20.99 -17.31 19.05
CA THR A 181 -20.09 -18.26 19.72
C THR A 181 -20.56 -18.46 21.16
N GLU A 182 -19.79 -19.16 21.98
CA GLU A 182 -20.04 -19.21 23.43
C GLU A 182 -19.73 -17.87 24.13
N SER A 183 -19.04 -16.94 23.44
CA SER A 183 -18.75 -15.60 23.94
C SER A 183 -20.05 -14.78 23.99
N THR A 184 -20.42 -14.27 25.16
CA THR A 184 -21.59 -13.38 25.30
C THR A 184 -21.27 -11.95 24.82
N ILE A 185 -20.00 -11.57 24.84
CA ILE A 185 -19.48 -10.38 24.19
C ILE A 185 -18.77 -10.85 22.92
N ASN A 186 -19.35 -10.64 21.75
CA ASN A 186 -18.76 -11.04 20.47
C ASN A 186 -18.80 -9.85 19.49
N SER A 187 -17.70 -9.10 19.47
CA SER A 187 -17.49 -8.02 18.51
C SER A 187 -16.06 -8.06 18.00
N CYS A 188 -15.91 -8.09 16.69
CA CYS A 188 -14.65 -7.87 16.01
C CYS A 188 -14.51 -6.41 15.56
N ILE A 189 -13.36 -6.06 15.05
CA ILE A 189 -13.10 -4.88 14.23
C ILE A 189 -12.92 -5.33 12.77
N PHE A 190 -13.68 -4.71 11.88
CA PHE A 190 -13.51 -4.83 10.43
C PHE A 190 -12.58 -3.71 9.95
N ASP A 191 -11.57 -4.09 9.17
CA ASP A 191 -10.58 -3.15 8.62
C ASP A 191 -10.84 -2.87 7.13
N TRP A 192 -10.47 -3.81 6.26
CA TRP A 192 -10.60 -3.68 4.82
C TRP A 192 -11.04 -4.98 4.14
N TYR A 193 -11.44 -4.87 2.88
CA TYR A 193 -11.64 -6.01 1.99
C TYR A 193 -11.03 -5.76 0.61
N GLU A 194 -10.59 -6.84 -0.04
CA GLU A 194 -10.04 -6.80 -1.39
C GLU A 194 -10.69 -7.83 -2.31
N ILE A 195 -10.82 -7.45 -3.58
CA ILE A 195 -11.41 -8.24 -4.66
C ILE A 195 -10.33 -8.37 -5.73
N GLU A 196 -9.78 -9.58 -5.92
CA GLU A 196 -8.75 -9.89 -6.89
C GLU A 196 -9.33 -10.75 -8.01
N TYR A 197 -9.52 -10.20 -9.21
CA TYR A 197 -10.20 -10.89 -10.31
C TYR A 197 -9.45 -10.79 -11.64
N PRO A 198 -9.64 -11.77 -12.53
CA PRO A 198 -8.98 -11.80 -13.83
C PRO A 198 -9.75 -10.88 -14.78
N ARG A 199 -9.06 -9.89 -15.34
CA ARG A 199 -9.65 -8.88 -16.23
C ARG A 199 -8.95 -8.87 -17.58
N TYR A 200 -9.69 -8.67 -18.68
CA TYR A 200 -9.08 -8.49 -20.01
C TYR A 200 -8.09 -7.32 -20.00
N LEU A 201 -7.02 -7.42 -20.79
CA LEU A 201 -6.05 -6.34 -21.00
C LEU A 201 -6.64 -5.22 -21.88
N ILE A 202 -7.63 -4.50 -21.33
CA ILE A 202 -8.34 -3.40 -21.97
C ILE A 202 -8.14 -2.13 -21.13
N PRO A 203 -7.52 -1.07 -21.69
CA PRO A 203 -7.36 0.20 -20.98
C PRO A 203 -8.71 0.84 -20.64
N ILE A 204 -8.86 1.33 -19.40
CA ILE A 204 -9.98 2.19 -18.99
C ILE A 204 -9.47 3.63 -19.01
N ASP A 205 -10.24 4.55 -19.60
CA ASP A 205 -9.87 5.97 -19.67
C ASP A 205 -8.46 6.20 -20.23
N ASN A 206 -8.05 5.37 -21.19
CA ASN A 206 -6.73 5.34 -21.82
C ASN A 206 -5.55 5.07 -20.85
N LEU A 207 -5.79 4.38 -19.73
CA LEU A 207 -4.79 3.92 -18.78
C LEU A 207 -4.99 2.43 -18.48
N LEU A 208 -3.90 1.68 -18.38
CA LEU A 208 -3.91 0.29 -17.92
C LEU A 208 -2.66 0.04 -17.10
N ILE A 209 -2.83 -0.35 -15.84
CA ILE A 209 -1.76 -0.85 -14.98
C ILE A 209 -2.04 -2.32 -14.72
N PHE A 210 -1.08 -3.19 -15.01
CA PHE A 210 -1.30 -4.63 -15.02
C PHE A 210 -0.07 -5.42 -14.60
N SER A 211 -0.32 -6.64 -14.10
CA SER A 211 0.69 -7.62 -13.73
C SER A 211 0.13 -9.04 -13.85
N PHE A 212 1.01 -10.03 -13.82
CA PHE A 212 0.67 -11.43 -14.03
C PHE A 212 1.12 -12.31 -12.85
N PRO A 213 0.60 -12.06 -11.62
CA PRO A 213 1.08 -12.72 -10.40
C PRO A 213 0.83 -14.23 -10.40
N PHE A 214 -0.05 -14.73 -11.27
CA PHE A 214 -0.35 -16.15 -11.47
C PHE A 214 0.73 -16.92 -12.25
N LEU A 215 1.77 -16.25 -12.76
CA LEU A 215 2.89 -16.94 -13.42
C LEU A 215 3.82 -17.58 -12.38
N ASN A 216 4.07 -18.88 -12.51
CA ASN A 216 4.91 -19.62 -11.56
C ASN A 216 6.41 -19.53 -11.85
N ALA A 217 6.79 -19.07 -13.05
CA ALA A 217 8.18 -18.97 -13.49
C ALA A 217 8.33 -17.89 -14.57
N SER A 218 9.58 -17.48 -14.81
CA SER A 218 9.94 -16.62 -15.93
C SER A 218 9.56 -17.27 -17.25
N ALA A 219 8.84 -16.56 -18.11
CA ALA A 219 8.40 -17.13 -19.37
C ALA A 219 8.29 -16.07 -20.47
N LEU A 220 8.72 -16.43 -21.69
CA LEU A 220 8.55 -15.60 -22.87
C LEU A 220 7.07 -15.64 -23.32
N ARG A 221 6.41 -14.48 -23.39
CA ARG A 221 4.98 -14.36 -23.67
C ARG A 221 4.69 -13.17 -24.57
N ASN A 222 3.66 -13.31 -25.40
CA ASN A 222 3.00 -12.18 -26.04
C ASN A 222 2.07 -11.54 -25.02
N ILE A 223 2.06 -10.20 -24.98
CA ILE A 223 1.10 -9.42 -24.21
C ILE A 223 0.20 -8.73 -25.22
N GLU A 224 -1.09 -9.04 -25.19
CA GLU A 224 -2.08 -8.47 -26.09
C GLU A 224 -2.94 -7.45 -25.34
N ILE A 225 -2.73 -6.16 -25.63
CA ILE A 225 -3.58 -5.07 -25.16
C ILE A 225 -4.63 -4.77 -26.23
N GLN A 226 -5.89 -4.89 -25.86
CA GLN A 226 -7.04 -4.77 -26.76
C GLN A 226 -7.76 -3.43 -26.57
N ASN A 227 -8.61 -3.06 -27.55
CA ASN A 227 -9.43 -1.84 -27.54
C ASN A 227 -8.65 -0.55 -27.25
N VAL A 228 -7.41 -0.47 -27.72
CA VAL A 228 -6.59 0.73 -27.56
C VAL A 228 -7.11 1.82 -28.48
N THR A 229 -7.72 2.85 -27.92
CA THR A 229 -8.23 4.01 -28.68
C THR A 229 -7.16 5.08 -28.91
N SER A 230 -6.23 5.26 -27.97
CA SER A 230 -5.15 6.24 -28.09
C SER A 230 -4.24 5.98 -29.29
N SER A 231 -3.82 7.06 -29.97
CA SER A 231 -2.78 7.06 -30.99
C SER A 231 -1.42 7.54 -30.43
N ASN A 232 -1.39 8.10 -29.23
CA ASN A 232 -0.21 8.69 -28.61
C ASN A 232 -0.05 8.14 -27.19
N PHE A 233 0.69 7.04 -27.09
CA PHE A 233 0.79 6.26 -25.86
C PHE A 233 2.25 5.94 -25.50
N SER A 234 2.40 5.45 -24.27
CA SER A 234 3.66 4.97 -23.70
C SER A 234 3.41 3.64 -23.02
N ILE A 235 4.28 2.66 -23.24
CA ILE A 235 4.25 1.38 -22.53
C ILE A 235 5.56 1.21 -21.78
N TRP A 236 5.46 0.85 -20.52
CA TRP A 236 6.61 0.60 -19.65
C TRP A 236 6.42 -0.70 -18.87
N LYS A 237 7.55 -1.36 -18.62
CA LYS A 237 7.71 -2.42 -17.62
C LYS A 237 8.53 -1.87 -16.47
N TYR A 238 8.14 -2.21 -15.25
CA TYR A 238 8.79 -1.79 -14.01
C TYR A 238 8.68 -2.90 -12.94
N GLY A 239 9.49 -2.78 -11.88
CA GLY A 239 9.63 -3.79 -10.84
C GLY A 239 11.10 -4.13 -10.67
N GLU A 240 11.50 -5.36 -11.02
CA GLU A 240 12.91 -5.78 -11.02
C GLU A 240 13.73 -5.10 -12.13
N GLU A 241 13.11 -4.88 -13.29
CA GLU A 241 13.72 -4.20 -14.42
C GLU A 241 12.83 -3.08 -14.94
N PHE A 242 13.46 -2.05 -15.49
CA PHE A 242 12.79 -0.91 -16.11
C PHE A 242 13.04 -0.93 -17.61
N LYS A 243 11.97 -0.97 -18.39
CA LYS A 243 12.03 -1.02 -19.85
C LYS A 243 10.90 -0.21 -20.44
N LYS A 244 11.21 0.63 -21.43
CA LYS A 244 10.23 1.34 -22.24
C LYS A 244 10.10 0.65 -23.58
N TYR A 245 8.88 0.49 -24.08
CA TYR A 245 8.66 -0.11 -25.40
C TYR A 245 8.32 0.95 -26.43
N LYS A 246 8.97 0.87 -27.58
CA LYS A 246 8.62 1.66 -28.77
C LYS A 246 7.80 0.78 -29.70
N LEU A 247 6.48 0.82 -29.55
CA LEU A 247 5.53 -0.04 -30.23
C LEU A 247 4.59 0.78 -31.11
N ASN A 248 4.06 0.14 -32.16
CA ASN A 248 2.97 0.67 -32.95
C ASN A 248 1.69 -0.11 -32.64
N LYS A 249 0.56 0.56 -32.70
CA LYS A 249 -0.76 -0.08 -32.64
C LYS A 249 -1.14 -0.58 -34.04
N THR A 250 -1.65 -1.80 -34.12
CA THR A 250 -2.25 -2.35 -35.35
C THR A 250 -3.76 -2.40 -35.14
N SER A 251 -4.53 -1.69 -35.96
CA SER A 251 -5.97 -1.49 -35.74
C SER A 251 -6.22 -0.89 -34.34
N ASN A 252 -6.86 -1.63 -33.43
CA ASN A 252 -7.11 -1.24 -32.04
C ASN A 252 -6.36 -2.11 -31.03
N GLN A 253 -5.28 -2.77 -31.44
CA GLN A 253 -4.52 -3.69 -30.58
C GLN A 253 -3.03 -3.37 -30.58
N ILE A 254 -2.39 -3.66 -29.45
CA ILE A 254 -0.93 -3.67 -29.31
C ILE A 254 -0.52 -5.05 -28.85
N ILE A 255 0.35 -5.71 -29.61
CA ILE A 255 0.90 -7.02 -29.28
C ILE A 255 2.42 -6.90 -29.26
N PHE A 256 3.04 -7.36 -28.19
CA PHE A 256 4.49 -7.40 -28.07
C PHE A 256 4.95 -8.59 -27.21
N GLY A 257 6.09 -9.16 -27.56
CA GLY A 257 6.71 -10.24 -26.81
C GLY A 257 7.68 -9.72 -25.75
N ASP A 258 7.63 -10.30 -24.55
CA ASP A 258 8.67 -10.12 -23.53
C ASP A 258 8.80 -11.34 -22.63
N THR A 259 9.93 -11.44 -21.92
CA THR A 259 10.09 -12.36 -20.79
C THR A 259 9.38 -11.75 -19.59
N VAL A 260 8.40 -12.46 -19.03
CA VAL A 260 7.53 -11.99 -17.96
C VAL A 260 7.68 -12.87 -16.73
N LEU A 261 7.78 -12.22 -15.56
CA LEU A 261 7.75 -12.81 -14.22
C LEU A 261 6.51 -12.32 -13.45
N SER A 262 6.15 -13.04 -12.38
CA SER A 262 4.96 -12.73 -11.56
C SER A 262 4.99 -11.34 -10.90
N ASN A 263 6.19 -10.85 -10.58
CA ASN A 263 6.38 -9.54 -9.94
C ASN A 263 6.60 -8.40 -10.94
N ASN A 264 6.65 -8.69 -12.25
CA ASN A 264 6.74 -7.66 -13.27
C ASN A 264 5.43 -6.90 -13.34
N LYS A 265 5.53 -5.57 -13.40
CA LYS A 265 4.41 -4.67 -13.55
C LYS A 265 4.56 -3.92 -14.86
N PHE A 266 3.42 -3.61 -15.47
CA PHE A 266 3.36 -2.90 -16.72
C PHE A 266 2.39 -1.75 -16.62
N ILE A 267 2.66 -0.71 -17.39
CA ILE A 267 1.75 0.41 -17.57
C ILE A 267 1.65 0.74 -19.05
N PHE A 268 0.43 0.77 -19.56
CA PHE A 268 0.06 1.47 -20.77
C PHE A 268 -0.62 2.78 -20.37
N ALA A 269 -0.19 3.89 -20.95
CA ALA A 269 -0.83 5.18 -20.74
C ALA A 269 -0.82 6.01 -22.01
N ASP A 270 -1.94 6.65 -22.34
CA ASP A 270 -1.93 7.81 -23.22
C ASP A 270 -1.04 8.91 -22.61
N LEU A 271 -0.27 9.62 -23.43
CA LEU A 271 0.64 10.64 -22.93
C LEU A 271 -0.07 11.75 -22.15
N SER A 272 -1.34 12.06 -22.45
CA SER A 272 -2.15 13.02 -21.70
C SER A 272 -2.53 12.55 -20.28
N LYS A 273 -2.44 11.24 -20.00
CA LYS A 273 -2.70 10.65 -18.68
C LYS A 273 -1.44 10.62 -17.81
N ILE A 274 -0.27 10.87 -18.38
CA ILE A 274 0.98 10.96 -17.62
C ILE A 274 1.01 12.30 -16.89
N GLN A 275 0.89 12.24 -15.57
CA GLN A 275 0.92 13.42 -14.72
C GLN A 275 2.32 14.03 -14.68
N THR A 276 2.38 15.37 -14.61
CA THR A 276 3.63 16.08 -14.40
C THR A 276 3.87 16.22 -12.89
N PRO A 277 5.05 15.85 -12.37
CA PRO A 277 5.34 16.00 -10.96
C PRO A 277 5.37 17.48 -10.57
N LYS A 278 4.89 17.79 -9.36
CA LYS A 278 5.00 19.13 -8.78
C LYS A 278 6.42 19.33 -8.24
N ILE A 279 7.11 20.35 -8.73
CA ILE A 279 8.41 20.75 -8.19
C ILE A 279 8.16 21.61 -6.95
N TYR A 280 8.62 21.15 -5.79
CA TYR A 280 8.43 21.83 -4.51
C TYR A 280 9.49 22.89 -4.25
N TYR A 281 10.75 22.46 -4.09
CA TYR A 281 11.87 23.37 -3.85
C TYR A 281 13.19 22.69 -4.23
N LYS A 282 14.23 23.51 -4.36
CA LYS A 282 15.62 23.07 -4.51
C LYS A 282 16.29 23.12 -3.14
N LYS A 283 17.13 22.13 -2.84
CA LYS A 283 17.87 22.03 -1.59
C LYS A 283 19.32 21.63 -1.82
N GLN A 284 20.21 22.18 -1.00
CA GLN A 284 21.54 21.64 -0.76
C GLN A 284 21.46 20.85 0.55
N PHE A 285 21.74 19.55 0.52
CA PHE A 285 21.69 18.74 1.73
C PHE A 285 22.88 19.07 2.63
N SER A 286 22.60 19.25 3.92
CA SER A 286 23.58 19.24 5.00
C SER A 286 23.52 17.90 5.72
N ASP A 287 24.67 17.35 6.11
CA ASP A 287 24.68 16.12 6.90
C ASP A 287 24.39 16.42 8.37
N LEU A 288 23.16 16.13 8.80
CA LEU A 288 22.72 16.25 10.18
C LEU A 288 23.46 15.27 11.11
N THR A 289 24.02 14.16 10.59
CA THR A 289 24.79 13.18 11.39
C THR A 289 26.25 13.56 11.61
N SER A 290 26.70 14.68 11.02
CA SER A 290 28.07 15.17 11.20
C SER A 290 28.39 15.36 12.68
N ARG A 291 29.61 14.95 13.09
CA ARG A 291 30.13 15.16 14.44
C ARG A 291 30.25 16.65 14.82
N GLU A 292 30.18 17.54 13.84
CA GLU A 292 30.15 18.99 14.04
C GLU A 292 28.81 19.47 14.60
N ASN A 293 27.74 18.66 14.49
CA ASN A 293 26.41 18.96 15.03
C ASN A 293 26.24 18.48 16.48
N LYS A 294 27.32 18.46 17.27
CA LYS A 294 27.25 18.17 18.70
C LYS A 294 26.73 19.40 19.45
N ALA A 295 25.71 19.21 20.29
CA ALA A 295 25.11 20.27 21.08
C ALA A 295 24.68 19.73 22.45
N ASP A 296 24.66 20.61 23.43
CA ASP A 296 24.07 20.32 24.74
C ASP A 296 22.54 20.56 24.71
N TYR A 297 22.07 21.39 23.77
CA TYR A 297 20.66 21.68 23.56
C TYR A 297 20.31 21.71 22.07
N ILE A 298 19.27 20.96 21.69
CA ILE A 298 18.78 20.87 20.32
C ILE A 298 17.36 21.44 20.29
N ALA A 299 17.13 22.50 19.51
CA ALA A 299 15.78 22.94 19.18
C ALA A 299 15.39 22.41 17.80
N ILE A 300 14.39 21.53 17.78
CA ILE A 300 13.74 21.06 16.55
C ILE A 300 12.45 21.87 16.41
N THR A 301 12.29 22.58 15.29
CA THR A 301 11.12 23.43 15.07
C THR A 301 10.67 23.41 13.62
N HIS A 302 9.43 23.78 13.36
CA HIS A 302 8.95 23.96 12.00
C HIS A 302 9.42 25.31 11.43
N LYS A 303 9.76 25.38 10.13
CA LYS A 303 10.25 26.60 9.44
C LYS A 303 9.59 27.93 9.83
N LYS A 304 8.28 27.93 10.06
CA LYS A 304 7.50 29.12 10.46
C LYS A 304 7.94 29.75 11.79
N PHE A 305 8.63 28.99 12.64
CA PHE A 305 9.04 29.40 13.98
C PHE A 305 10.57 29.51 14.13
N LEU A 306 11.34 29.39 13.04
CA LEU A 306 12.80 29.43 13.09
C LEU A 306 13.31 30.71 13.76
N GLU A 307 12.81 31.89 13.38
CA GLU A 307 13.28 33.15 13.96
C GLU A 307 13.07 33.21 15.47
N LYS A 308 11.88 32.82 15.96
CA LYS A 308 11.57 32.82 17.39
C LYS A 308 12.32 31.75 18.18
N SER A 309 12.50 30.57 17.59
CA SER A 309 13.33 29.52 18.17
C SER A 309 14.80 29.96 18.28
N LYS A 310 15.32 30.67 17.26
CA LYS A 310 16.67 31.23 17.27
C LYS A 310 16.87 32.28 18.37
N GLU A 311 15.92 33.19 18.56
CA GLU A 311 15.93 34.15 19.69
C GLU A 311 16.05 33.42 21.04
N TYR A 312 15.25 32.36 21.24
CA TYR A 312 15.29 31.55 22.45
C TYR A 312 16.61 30.81 22.63
N LEU A 313 17.19 30.25 21.55
CA LEU A 313 18.49 29.59 21.62
C LEU A 313 19.63 30.54 21.97
N THR A 314 19.57 31.80 21.53
CA THR A 314 20.52 32.84 21.97
C THR A 314 20.43 33.04 23.48
N PHE A 315 19.20 33.16 24.02
CA PHE A 315 18.97 33.24 25.47
C PHE A 315 19.56 32.02 26.20
N ILE A 316 19.35 30.79 25.69
CA ILE A 316 19.89 29.56 26.29
C ILE A 316 21.42 29.59 26.33
N LYS A 317 22.05 29.97 25.20
CA LYS A 317 23.51 30.04 25.08
C LYS A 317 24.10 31.06 26.05
N GLU A 318 23.51 32.24 26.15
CA GLU A 318 24.00 33.35 26.98
C GLU A 318 23.82 33.11 28.48
N ASN A 319 22.73 32.47 28.90
CA ASN A 319 22.39 32.32 30.32
C ASN A 319 22.89 31.00 30.93
N TYR A 320 23.05 29.95 30.12
CA TYR A 320 23.42 28.61 30.62
C TYR A 320 24.75 28.09 30.07
N ASN A 321 25.44 28.85 29.19
CA ASN A 321 26.72 28.47 28.59
C ASN A 321 26.68 27.08 27.91
N LEU A 322 25.55 26.77 27.25
CA LEU A 322 25.32 25.53 26.52
C LEU A 322 25.58 25.73 25.03
N ASN A 323 26.13 24.71 24.37
CA ASN A 323 26.19 24.67 22.91
C ASN A 323 24.79 24.33 22.38
N THR A 324 24.29 25.16 21.47
CA THR A 324 22.95 25.00 20.92
C THR A 324 22.99 24.74 19.42
N ILE A 325 22.11 23.86 18.94
CA ILE A 325 21.83 23.72 17.51
C ILE A 325 20.35 23.94 17.24
N HIS A 326 20.09 24.44 16.04
CA HIS A 326 18.76 24.82 15.60
C HIS A 326 18.44 24.08 14.31
N ILE A 327 17.41 23.24 14.34
CA ILE A 327 17.09 22.31 13.26
C ILE A 327 15.66 22.56 12.79
N ASP A 328 15.48 22.76 11.48
CA ASP A 328 14.16 22.67 10.86
C ASP A 328 13.74 21.20 10.80
N VAL A 329 12.53 20.90 11.24
CA VAL A 329 12.01 19.53 11.22
C VAL A 329 11.95 18.96 9.80
N ASP A 330 11.76 19.81 8.78
CA ASP A 330 11.80 19.41 7.38
C ASP A 330 13.19 18.87 6.99
N ASP A 331 14.28 19.38 7.58
CA ASP A 331 15.63 18.85 7.34
C ASP A 331 15.79 17.41 7.84
N ILE A 332 15.15 17.09 8.97
CA ILE A 332 15.11 15.73 9.51
C ILE A 332 14.33 14.81 8.57
N TYR A 333 13.16 15.24 8.09
CA TYR A 333 12.38 14.44 7.14
C TYR A 333 13.16 14.22 5.84
N ASP A 334 13.80 15.25 5.31
CA ASP A 334 14.57 15.18 4.08
C ASP A 334 15.72 14.17 4.15
N GLN A 335 16.47 14.16 5.26
CA GLN A 335 17.62 13.27 5.42
C GLN A 335 17.24 11.86 5.86
N PHE A 336 16.30 11.71 6.81
CA PHE A 336 16.03 10.42 7.44
C PHE A 336 14.82 9.68 6.87
N SER A 337 13.92 10.38 6.18
CA SER A 337 12.78 9.78 5.49
C SER A 337 12.69 10.19 4.02
N TYR A 338 13.78 10.69 3.40
CA TYR A 338 13.81 11.11 2.00
C TYR A 338 12.73 12.15 1.65
N GLY A 339 12.38 13.01 2.62
CA GLY A 339 11.40 14.08 2.49
C GLY A 339 9.96 13.65 2.76
N PHE A 340 9.72 12.36 3.02
CA PHE A 340 8.39 11.90 3.44
C PHE A 340 8.10 12.42 4.84
N PHE A 341 6.89 12.95 5.05
CA PHE A 341 6.44 13.29 6.39
C PHE A 341 6.35 12.01 7.24
N ASN A 342 7.27 11.86 8.19
CA ASN A 342 7.36 10.71 9.07
C ASN A 342 7.86 11.13 10.46
N PRO A 343 6.97 11.34 11.44
CA PRO A 343 7.37 11.74 12.79
C PRO A 343 8.33 10.76 13.48
N GLU A 344 8.35 9.48 13.10
CA GLU A 344 9.20 8.47 13.74
C GLU A 344 10.70 8.73 13.51
N VAL A 345 11.07 9.39 12.40
CA VAL A 345 12.48 9.69 12.12
C VAL A 345 13.07 10.78 13.02
N ILE A 346 12.23 11.58 13.69
CA ILE A 346 12.69 12.53 14.72
C ILE A 346 13.35 11.78 15.89
N LYS A 347 12.80 10.63 16.27
CA LYS A 347 13.41 9.78 17.31
C LYS A 347 14.76 9.22 16.86
N ILE A 348 14.88 8.82 15.59
CA ILE A 348 16.13 8.33 15.01
C ILE A 348 17.19 9.43 15.08
N PHE A 349 16.86 10.63 14.61
CA PHE A 349 17.71 11.81 14.72
C PHE A 349 18.15 12.04 16.17
N CYS A 350 17.22 12.20 17.11
CA CYS A 350 17.56 12.45 18.52
C CYS A 350 18.46 11.35 19.14
N ASN A 351 18.31 10.09 18.73
CA ASN A 351 19.15 9.00 19.25
C ASN A 351 20.59 9.03 18.72
N GLN A 352 20.84 9.64 17.55
CA GLN A 352 22.19 9.80 17.00
C GLN A 352 22.96 10.97 17.65
N HIS A 353 22.25 11.86 18.35
CA HIS A 353 22.80 13.00 19.08
C HIS A 353 22.78 12.82 20.61
N LYS A 354 22.56 11.59 21.09
CA LYS A 354 22.88 11.19 22.47
C LYS A 354 24.34 10.81 22.57
#